data_AF-A0A7V0QDY1-F1
#
_entry.id   AF-A0A7V0QDY1-F1
#
_cell.length_a   1.000
_cell.length_b   1.000
_cell.length_c   1.000
_cell.angle_alpha   90.00
_cell.angle_beta   90.00
_cell.angle_gamma   90.00
#
_symmetry.space_group_name_H-M   'P 1'
#
loop_
_entity.id
_entity.type
_entity.pdbx_description
1 polymer ?
#
loop_
_entity_poly.entity_id
_entity_poly.type
_entity_poly.pdbx_seq_one_letter_code
_entity_poly.pdbx_strand_id
1 'polypeptide(L)' 'TMIVVDNARHLIGKRIDVSVTSVLQTSAGKMIFAKVSGNVHNRG' A
#
# COMPACT_ATOMS: atom_id res chain seq x y z
N THR A 1 5.81 -11.85 0.26
CA THR A 1 4.49 -11.18 0.21
C THR A 1 4.60 -9.98 -0.69
N MET A 2 3.74 -9.89 -1.71
CA MET A 2 3.68 -8.72 -2.59
C MET A 2 2.63 -7.74 -2.06
N ILE A 3 2.92 -6.45 -2.07
CA ILE A 3 1.97 -5.40 -1.67
C ILE A 3 1.72 -4.49 -2.86
N VAL A 4 0.46 -4.31 -3.22
CA VAL A 4 0.00 -3.45 -4.32
C VAL A 4 -0.78 -2.30 -3.72
N VAL A 5 -0.35 -1.05 -3.96
CA VAL A 5 -0.99 0.14 -3.42
C VAL A 5 -1.53 1.00 -4.55
N ASP A 6 -2.82 1.30 -4.52
CA ASP A 6 -3.51 2.11 -5.52
C ASP A 6 -3.06 3.59 -5.47
N ASN A 7 -2.93 4.22 -6.64
CA ASN A 7 -2.54 5.62 -6.85
C ASN A 7 -1.31 6.13 -6.06
N ALA A 8 -0.38 5.25 -5.67
CA ALA A 8 0.71 5.62 -4.75
C ALA A 8 2.02 6.09 -5.42
N ARG A 9 2.08 6.15 -6.77
CA ARG A 9 3.32 6.47 -7.50
C ARG A 9 3.94 7.82 -7.10
N HIS A 10 3.11 8.84 -6.84
CA HIS A 10 3.57 10.17 -6.44
C HIS A 10 4.00 10.28 -4.95
N LEU A 11 3.84 9.18 -4.20
CA LEU A 11 4.17 9.05 -2.79
C LEU A 11 5.43 8.20 -2.57
N ILE A 12 6.12 7.81 -3.65
CA ILE A 12 7.40 7.08 -3.55
C ILE A 12 8.40 7.92 -2.75
N GLY A 13 9.06 7.27 -1.78
CA GLY A 13 9.99 7.93 -0.86
C GLY A 13 9.34 8.66 0.32
N LYS A 14 8.00 8.71 0.39
CA LYS A 14 7.26 9.30 1.51
C LYS A 14 6.77 8.21 2.46
N ARG A 15 6.65 8.57 3.75
CA ARG A 15 5.99 7.72 4.74
C ARG A 15 4.49 8.02 4.71
N ILE A 16 3.68 7.03 4.36
CA ILE A 16 2.23 7.14 4.24
C ILE A 16 1.55 6.00 4.99
N ASP A 17 0.34 6.27 5.47
CA ASP A 17 -0.51 5.22 6.02
C ASP A 17 -1.42 4.67 4.93
N VAL A 18 -1.66 3.36 4.95
CA VAL A 18 -2.51 2.67 3.97
C VAL A 18 -3.49 1.76 4.70
N SER A 19 -4.66 1.59 4.09
CA SER A 19 -5.68 0.65 4.56
C SER A 19 -5.71 -0.56 3.62
N VAL A 20 -5.56 -1.76 4.18
CA VAL A 20 -5.66 -3.02 3.42
C VAL A 20 -7.10 -3.21 2.97
N THR A 21 -7.30 -3.41 1.67
CA THR A 21 -8.63 -3.60 1.09
C THR A 21 -8.93 -5.06 0.79
N SER A 22 -7.91 -5.85 0.42
CA SER A 22 -8.08 -7.27 0.15
C SER A 22 -6.76 -8.02 0.18
N VAL A 23 -6.83 -9.33 0.36
CA VAL A 23 -5.69 -10.24 0.31
C VAL A 23 -6.01 -11.35 -0.67
N LEU A 24 -5.14 -11.55 -1.64
CA LEU A 24 -5.17 -12.67 -2.58
C LEU A 24 -4.07 -13.65 -2.20
N GLN A 25 -4.44 -14.91 -1.96
CA GLN A 25 -3.50 -16.00 -1.78
C GLN A 25 -3.28 -16.69 -3.13
N THR A 26 -2.02 -16.88 -3.53
CA THR A 26 -1.62 -17.71 -4.66
C THR A 26 -0.69 -18.83 -4.18
N SER A 27 -0.37 -19.78 -5.06
CA SER A 27 0.64 -20.82 -4.80
C SER A 27 2.03 -20.23 -4.55
N ALA A 28 2.35 -19.09 -5.16
CA ALA A 28 3.60 -18.37 -4.96
C ALA A 28 3.62 -17.50 -3.69
N GLY A 29 2.47 -17.21 -3.08
CA GLY A 29 2.38 -16.51 -1.80
C GLY A 29 1.18 -15.55 -1.68
N LYS A 30 1.25 -14.65 -0.69
CA LYS A 30 0.23 -13.62 -0.44
C LYS A 30 0.50 -12.37 -1.26
N MET A 31 -0.53 -11.86 -1.90
CA MET A 31 -0.61 -10.55 -2.53
C MET A 31 -1.62 -9.71 -1.74
N ILE A 32 -1.20 -8.57 -1.23
CA ILE A 32 -2.00 -7.68 -0.39
C ILE A 32 -2.30 -6.42 -1.19
N PHE A 33 -3.57 -6.06 -1.31
CA PHE A 33 -4.01 -4.84 -1.96
C PHE A 33 -4.38 -3.81 -0.89
N ALA A 34 -3.92 -2.58 -1.08
CA ALA A 34 -4.16 -1.48 -0.15
C ALA A 34 -4.46 -0.17 -0.88
N LYS A 35 -5.11 0.75 -0.17
CA LYS A 35 -5.37 2.13 -0.62
C LYS A 35 -4.73 3.12 0.34
N VAL A 36 -4.32 4.28 -0.19
CA VAL A 36 -3.79 5.38 0.63
C VAL A 36 -4.85 5.81 1.63
N SER A 37 -4.51 5.77 2.91
CA SER A 37 -5.31 6.38 3.97
C SER A 37 -4.97 7.87 3.97
N GLY A 38 -5.96 8.77 4.10
CA GLY A 38 -5.81 10.21 3.84
C GLY A 38 -4.74 10.97 4.65
N ASN A 39 -4.01 10.31 5.55
CA ASN A 39 -2.88 10.86 6.28
C ASN A 39 -1.54 10.59 5.55
N VAL A 40 -1.11 11.57 4.77
CA VAL A 40 0.28 11.65 4.29
C VAL A 40 1.10 12.42 5.32
N HIS A 41 1.87 11.71 6.14
CA HIS A 41 2.74 12.33 7.15
C HIS A 41 4.00 12.89 6.48
N ASN A 42 3.95 14.16 6.08
CA ASN A 42 5.12 14.88 5.56
C ASN A 42 5.99 15.36 6.73
N ARG A 43 6.84 14.49 7.28
CA ARG A 43 7.90 14.92 8.19
C ARG A 43 9.04 15.46 7.33
N GLY A 44 9.20 16.79 7.37
CA GLY A 44 10.34 17.50 6.80
C GLY A 44 11.65 17.14 7.48
#